data_AF-A0AAE4EXG4-F1
#
_entry.id   AF-A0AAE4EXG4-F1
#
_cell.length_a   1.000
_cell.length_b   1.000
_cell.length_c   1.000
_cell.angle_alpha   90.00
_cell.angle_beta   90.00
_cell.angle_gamma   90.00
#
_symmetry.space_group_name_H-M   'P 1'
#
loop_
_entity.id
_entity.type
_entity.pdbx_description
1 polymer ?
#
loop_
_entity_poly.entity_id
_entity_poly.type
_entity_poly.pdbx_seq_one_letter_code
_entity_poly.pdbx_strand_id
1 'polypeptide(L)'
;MKRQQQVADVLRHNDIDTPPAYRLLDVVAELGTIAGEVNETTGYGTDSTALSVQEDELGDALFALLALCEQLDVDADAALSAALAKYEGRSDRNGTPASGD
;
A
#
# COMPACT_ATOMS: atom_id res chain seq x y z
N MET A 1 -8.65 -8.24 5.51
CA MET A 1 -7.89 -9.14 4.57
C MET A 1 -7.08 -10.19 5.33
N LYS A 2 -6.96 -11.47 4.89
CA LYS A 2 -6.15 -12.50 5.60
C LYS A 2 -4.69 -12.07 5.81
N ARG A 3 -4.09 -11.39 4.82
CA ARG A 3 -2.70 -10.92 4.89
C ARG A 3 -2.52 -9.78 5.89
N GLN A 4 -3.48 -8.86 6.00
CA GLN A 4 -3.42 -7.78 7.01
C GLN A 4 -3.35 -8.35 8.42
N GLN A 5 -4.18 -9.36 8.73
CA GLN A 5 -4.12 -10.03 10.03
C GLN A 5 -2.75 -10.69 10.28
N GLN A 6 -2.16 -11.33 9.25
CA GLN A 6 -0.83 -11.92 9.37
C GLN A 6 0.25 -10.85 9.67
N VAL A 7 0.16 -9.68 9.03
CA VAL A 7 1.04 -8.55 9.32
C VAL A 7 0.85 -8.08 10.76
N ALA A 8 -0.40 -7.90 11.20
CA ALA A 8 -0.71 -7.51 12.58
C ALA A 8 -0.15 -8.51 13.61
N ASP A 9 -0.24 -9.82 13.33
CA ASP A 9 0.35 -10.86 14.16
C ASP A 9 1.88 -10.76 14.23
N VAL A 10 2.55 -10.48 13.11
CA VAL A 10 4.01 -10.26 13.06
C VAL A 10 4.40 -9.03 13.86
N LEU A 11 3.68 -7.91 13.74
CA LEU A 11 3.98 -6.68 14.47
C LEU A 11 3.86 -6.89 15.99
N ARG A 12 2.78 -7.54 16.43
CA ARG A 12 2.56 -7.88 17.85
C ARG A 12 3.61 -8.84 18.38
N HIS A 13 3.98 -9.87 17.61
CA HIS A 13 4.96 -10.86 18.04
C HIS A 13 6.35 -10.27 18.24
N ASN A 14 6.72 -9.26 17.43
CA ASN A 14 8.02 -8.61 17.50
C ASN A 14 8.03 -7.34 18.37
N ASP A 15 6.95 -7.03 19.09
CA ASP A 15 6.79 -5.83 19.93
C ASP A 15 7.08 -4.52 19.18
N ILE A 16 6.69 -4.46 17.90
CA ILE A 16 6.94 -3.30 17.03
C ILE A 16 5.72 -2.38 17.07
N ASP A 17 5.60 -1.65 18.17
CA ASP A 17 4.64 -0.56 18.29
C ASP A 17 5.23 0.73 17.67
N THR A 18 4.66 1.14 16.54
CA THR A 18 5.15 2.27 15.75
C THR A 18 3.97 3.18 15.41
N PRO A 19 4.01 4.46 15.85
CA PRO A 19 2.99 5.44 15.52
C PRO A 19 2.65 5.51 14.01
N PRO A 20 1.38 5.77 13.64
CA PRO A 20 0.98 5.80 12.23
C PRO A 20 1.80 6.74 11.34
N ALA A 21 2.25 7.88 11.89
CA ALA A 21 3.09 8.82 11.17
C ALA A 21 4.43 8.20 10.73
N TYR A 22 5.04 7.34 11.55
CA TYR A 22 6.26 6.63 11.20
C TYR A 22 5.99 5.44 10.28
N ARG A 23 4.86 4.74 10.44
CA ARG A 23 4.44 3.72 9.46
C ARG A 23 4.27 4.27 8.05
N LEU A 24 3.78 5.50 7.93
CA LEU A 24 3.74 6.16 6.63
C LEU A 24 5.14 6.41 6.07
N LEU A 25 6.12 6.75 6.91
CA LEU A 25 7.51 6.88 6.48
C LEU A 25 8.10 5.53 6.05
N ASP A 26 7.78 4.44 6.74
CA ASP A 26 8.17 3.08 6.34
C ASP A 26 7.65 2.79 4.92
N VAL A 27 6.36 3.05 4.65
CA VAL A 27 5.78 2.88 3.29
C VAL A 27 6.54 3.67 2.24
N VAL A 28 6.85 4.94 2.52
CA VAL A 28 7.58 5.79 1.57
C VAL A 28 9.03 5.31 1.39
N ALA A 29 9.66 4.78 2.45
CA ALA A 29 11.00 4.23 2.37
C ALA A 29 11.04 3.01 1.45
N GLU A 30 10.11 2.05 1.59
CA GLU A 30 10.08 0.86 0.72
C GLU A 30 9.80 1.22 -0.74
N LEU A 31 8.91 2.19 -1.00
CA LEU A 31 8.71 2.72 -2.34
C LEU A 31 9.98 3.42 -2.88
N GLY A 32 10.76 4.03 -1.99
CA GLY A 32 12.07 4.58 -2.31
C GLY A 32 13.09 3.52 -2.71
N THR A 33 13.09 2.36 -2.05
CA THR A 33 13.95 1.22 -2.41
C THR A 33 13.60 0.70 -3.80
N ILE A 34 12.32 0.48 -4.09
CA ILE A 34 11.83 0.11 -5.43
C ILE A 34 12.27 1.12 -6.49
N ALA A 35 12.13 2.43 -6.20
CA ALA A 35 12.58 3.48 -7.11
C ALA A 35 14.10 3.46 -7.33
N GLY A 36 14.87 3.12 -6.29
CA GLY A 36 16.31 2.88 -6.35
C GLY A 36 16.67 1.76 -7.33
N GLU A 37 16.01 0.61 -7.22
CA GLU A 37 16.23 -0.51 -8.14
C GLU A 37 15.92 -0.14 -9.60
N VAL A 38 14.77 0.50 -9.84
CA VAL A 38 14.41 0.96 -11.19
C VAL A 38 15.46 1.92 -11.73
N ASN A 39 15.95 2.84 -10.91
CA ASN A 39 17.01 3.75 -11.30
C ASN A 39 18.29 2.99 -11.66
N GLU A 40 18.72 2.06 -10.82
CA GLU A 40 19.92 1.25 -11.04
C GLU A 40 19.83 0.42 -12.32
N THR A 41 18.72 -0.30 -12.52
CA THR A 41 18.61 -1.22 -13.66
C THR A 41 18.41 -0.50 -14.99
N THR A 42 17.72 0.65 -14.98
CA THR A 42 17.51 1.45 -16.20
C THR A 42 18.64 2.43 -16.49
N GLY A 43 19.64 2.54 -15.59
CA GLY A 43 20.69 3.55 -15.69
C GLY A 43 20.11 4.97 -15.72
N TYR A 44 19.21 5.27 -14.78
CA TYR A 44 18.45 6.53 -14.71
C TYR A 44 17.69 6.84 -16.01
N GLY A 45 16.99 5.83 -16.55
CA GLY A 45 16.19 5.94 -17.77
C GLY A 45 16.97 5.92 -19.08
N THR A 46 18.27 5.64 -19.05
CA THR A 46 19.09 5.44 -20.26
C THR A 46 18.64 4.20 -21.05
N ASP A 47 18.21 3.15 -20.37
CA ASP A 47 17.56 1.98 -20.96
C ASP A 47 16.32 1.58 -20.15
N SER A 48 15.16 2.08 -20.56
CA SER A 48 13.89 1.75 -19.90
C SER A 48 13.48 0.27 -20.06
N THR A 49 14.07 -0.46 -21.00
CA THR A 49 13.74 -1.89 -21.22
C THR A 49 14.42 -2.81 -20.22
N ALA A 50 15.47 -2.32 -19.56
CA ALA A 50 16.17 -3.00 -18.48
C ALA A 50 15.49 -2.87 -17.11
N LEU A 51 14.27 -2.31 -17.05
CA LEU A 51 13.51 -2.19 -15.80
C LEU A 51 13.33 -3.57 -15.16
N SER A 52 13.82 -3.69 -13.93
CA SER A 52 13.65 -4.88 -13.10
C SER A 52 13.44 -4.43 -11.67
N VAL A 53 12.48 -5.07 -10.98
CA VAL A 53 12.19 -4.87 -9.57
C VAL A 53 12.09 -6.24 -8.95
N GLN A 54 12.76 -6.44 -7.81
CA GLN A 54 12.71 -7.69 -7.09
C GLN A 54 11.32 -7.89 -6.45
N GLU A 55 10.82 -9.12 -6.45
CA GLU A 55 9.53 -9.46 -5.86
C GLU A 55 9.49 -9.14 -4.35
N ASP A 56 10.62 -9.34 -3.67
CA ASP A 56 10.77 -9.10 -2.23
C ASP A 56 10.53 -7.63 -1.88
N GLU A 57 11.03 -6.69 -2.70
CA GLU A 57 10.83 -5.24 -2.48
C GLU A 57 9.36 -4.82 -2.62
N LEU A 58 8.63 -5.44 -3.56
CA LEU A 58 7.18 -5.26 -3.67
C LEU A 58 6.45 -5.86 -2.45
N GLY A 59 6.97 -6.99 -1.94
CA GLY A 59 6.51 -7.62 -0.72
C GLY A 59 6.66 -6.72 0.50
N ASP A 60 7.82 -6.07 0.65
CA ASP A 60 8.12 -5.16 1.75
C ASP A 60 7.26 -3.90 1.70
N ALA A 61 7.09 -3.30 0.52
CA ALA A 61 6.16 -2.18 0.35
C ALA A 61 4.70 -2.56 0.69
N LEU A 62 4.27 -3.76 0.30
CA LEU A 62 2.94 -4.27 0.66
C LEU A 62 2.82 -4.52 2.16
N PHE A 63 3.86 -5.09 2.79
CA PHE A 63 3.91 -5.28 4.23
C PHE A 63 3.78 -3.95 4.98
N ALA A 64 4.56 -2.94 4.59
CA ALA A 64 4.53 -1.61 5.20
C ALA A 64 3.15 -0.95 5.05
N LEU A 65 2.50 -1.08 3.88
CA LEU A 65 1.17 -0.51 3.66
C LEU A 65 0.10 -1.20 4.52
N LEU A 66 0.15 -2.52 4.65
CA LEU A 66 -0.77 -3.27 5.51
C LEU A 66 -0.53 -2.96 7.00
N ALA A 67 0.72 -2.76 7.40
CA ALA A 67 1.09 -2.33 8.75
C ALA A 67 0.53 -0.92 9.05
N LEU A 68 0.57 0.00 8.08
CA LEU A 68 -0.06 1.31 8.20
C LEU A 68 -1.58 1.21 8.32
N CYS A 69 -2.23 0.37 7.52
CA CYS A 69 -3.68 0.14 7.62
C CYS A 69 -4.07 -0.39 9.01
N GLU A 70 -3.33 -1.35 9.56
CA GLU A 70 -3.54 -1.85 10.93
C GLU A 70 -3.44 -0.71 11.97
N GLN A 71 -2.40 0.12 11.89
CA GLN A 71 -2.19 1.22 12.84
C GLN A 71 -3.22 2.35 12.73
N LEU A 72 -3.86 2.50 11.57
CA LEU A 72 -4.93 3.47 11.34
C LEU A 72 -6.34 2.90 11.56
N ASP A 73 -6.46 1.63 11.98
CA ASP A 73 -7.74 0.91 12.10
C ASP A 73 -8.54 0.92 10.78
N VAL A 74 -7.84 0.76 9.66
CA VAL A 74 -8.41 0.69 8.31
C VAL A 74 -8.45 -0.76 7.86
N ASP A 75 -9.63 -1.27 7.47
CA ASP A 75 -9.74 -2.56 6.79
C ASP A 75 -9.19 -2.45 5.35
N ALA A 76 -8.03 -3.06 5.11
CA ALA A 76 -7.35 -3.01 3.83
C ALA A 76 -8.15 -3.71 2.71
N ASP A 77 -8.95 -4.74 3.04
CA ASP A 77 -9.76 -5.47 2.06
C ASP A 77 -10.91 -4.60 1.56
N ALA A 78 -11.59 -3.92 2.48
CA ALA A 78 -12.66 -2.98 2.17
C ALA A 78 -12.13 -1.77 1.40
N ALA A 79 -10.98 -1.22 1.81
CA ALA A 79 -10.33 -0.10 1.14
C ALA A 79 -9.93 -0.44 -0.30
N LEU A 80 -9.29 -1.60 -0.50
CA LEU A 80 -8.91 -2.08 -1.83
C LEU A 80 -10.15 -2.37 -2.69
N SER A 81 -11.16 -3.05 -2.13
CA SER A 81 -12.42 -3.33 -2.84
C SER A 81 -13.12 -2.05 -3.31
N ALA A 82 -13.15 -1.01 -2.48
CA ALA A 82 -13.69 0.29 -2.84
C ALA A 82 -12.87 0.98 -3.95
N ALA A 83 -11.54 0.85 -3.93
CA ALA A 83 -10.68 1.36 -5.00
C ALA A 83 -10.91 0.62 -6.32
N LEU A 84 -10.99 -0.72 -6.29
CA LEU A 84 -11.25 -1.56 -7.47
C LEU A 84 -12.59 -1.21 -8.11
N ALA A 85 -13.66 -1.05 -7.32
CA ALA A 85 -14.95 -0.64 -7.84
C ALA A 85 -14.89 0.70 -8.61
N LYS A 86 -14.11 1.67 -8.13
CA LYS A 86 -13.87 2.94 -8.85
C LYS A 86 -13.17 2.72 -10.19
N TYR A 87 -12.12 1.90 -10.24
CA TYR A 87 -11.39 1.60 -11.48
C TYR A 87 -12.22 0.76 -12.48
N GLU A 88 -13.10 -0.11 -12.00
CA GLU A 88 -14.06 -0.85 -12.83
C GLU A 88 -15.22 0.02 -13.36
N GLY A 89 -15.26 1.31 -13.01
CA GLY A 89 -16.36 2.20 -13.38
C GLY A 89 -17.65 1.95 -12.60
N ARG A 90 -17.61 1.10 -11.57
CA ARG A 90 -18.68 0.89 -10.59
C ARG A 90 -18.58 1.96 -9.51
N SER A 91 -18.64 3.23 -9.93
CA SER A 91 -18.88 4.31 -8.99
C SER A 91 -20.33 4.16 -8.53
N ASP A 92 -20.55 3.93 -7.23
CA ASP A 92 -21.88 3.86 -6.65
C ASP A 92 -22.75 4.99 -7.19
N ARG A 93 -23.74 4.64 -8.02
CA ARG A 93 -24.82 5.55 -8.42
C ARG A 93 -25.80 5.83 -7.27
N ASN A 94 -25.46 5.42 -6.06
CA ASN A 94 -26.21 5.66 -4.83
C ASN A 94 -25.72 6.91 -4.08
N GLY A 95 -25.32 7.95 -4.82
CA GLY A 95 -25.43 9.30 -4.29
C GLY A 95 -26.90 9.69 -4.32
N THR A 96 -27.62 9.47 -3.22
CA THR A 96 -28.88 10.17 -3.00
C THR A 96 -28.58 11.66 -3.17
N PRO A 97 -29.21 12.39 -4.10
CA PRO A 97 -29.18 13.82 -4.04
C PRO A 97 -29.81 14.18 -2.70
N ALA A 98 -29.05 14.78 -1.79
CA ALA A 98 -29.64 15.57 -0.73
C ALA A 98 -30.34 16.75 -1.42
N SER A 99 -31.56 16.51 -1.91
CA SER A 99 -32.46 17.57 -2.31
C SER A 99 -32.88 18.27 -1.03
N GLY A 100 -32.43 19.51 -0.89
CA GLY A 100 -32.99 20.44 0.07
C GLY A 100 -34.46 20.71 -0.26
N ASP A 101 -35.29 20.64 0.77
CA ASP A 101 -36.18 21.71 1.26
C ASP A 101 -36.70 21.34 2.65
#